data_AF-A0A1F3QJH4-F1
#
_entry.id   AF-A0A1F3QJH4-F1
#
_cell.length_a   1.000
_cell.length_b   1.000
_cell.length_c   1.000
_cell.angle_alpha   90.00
_cell.angle_beta   90.00
_cell.angle_gamma   90.00
#
_symmetry.space_group_name_H-M   'P 1'
#
loop_
_entity.id
_entity.type
_entity.pdbx_description
1 polymer ?
#
loop_
_entity_poly.entity_id
_entity_poly.type
_entity_poly.pdbx_seq_one_letter_code
_entity_poly.pdbx_strand_id
1 'polypeptide(L)'
;MLKVKGITTDGRSLNNSILKDVTVNIYKYNDKIATFQSDQKGKFAFEIEMNSYIVLEFVKEGFFSKKILFDTKNQLIDYSKNYIPFNFEIMMLKEVKGIDSDDIDFPVTMIEYSPEEKEFLYVEKYTSDMAKCQEKVMNKLAKKY
;
A
#
# COMPACT_ATOMS: atom_id res chain seq x y z
N MET A 1 5.37 -18.07 -0.03
CA MET A 1 5.60 -16.63 0.22
C MET A 1 5.24 -15.87 -1.05
N LEU A 2 4.72 -14.66 -0.94
CA LEU A 2 4.49 -13.76 -2.09
C LEU A 2 5.56 -12.67 -2.10
N LYS A 3 6.25 -12.49 -3.23
CA LYS A 3 7.19 -11.39 -3.43
C LYS A 3 6.42 -10.11 -3.69
N VAL A 4 6.73 -9.06 -2.94
CA VAL A 4 6.13 -7.75 -3.07
C VAL A 4 7.24 -6.74 -3.34
N LYS A 5 7.06 -5.91 -4.36
CA LYS A 5 8.03 -4.90 -4.78
C LYS A 5 7.32 -3.64 -5.21
N GLY A 6 8.05 -2.53 -5.22
CA GLY A 6 7.44 -1.29 -5.68
C GLY A 6 8.35 -0.10 -5.58
N ILE A 7 7.74 1.06 -5.78
CA ILE A 7 8.37 2.36 -5.64
C ILE A 7 7.48 3.29 -4.81
N THR A 8 8.10 4.03 -3.89
CA THR A 8 7.45 5.08 -3.11
C THR A 8 7.65 6.43 -3.79
N THR A 9 6.58 7.19 -3.96
CA THR A 9 6.59 8.51 -4.62
C THR A 9 5.80 9.54 -3.82
N ASP A 10 5.97 10.83 -4.09
CA ASP A 10 5.10 11.89 -3.60
C ASP A 10 4.17 12.40 -4.70
N GLY A 11 3.00 12.89 -4.29
CA GLY A 11 2.01 13.47 -5.20
C GLY A 11 2.34 14.89 -5.66
N ARG A 12 3.59 15.37 -5.57
CA ARG A 12 3.95 16.74 -6.00
C ARG A 12 4.39 16.72 -7.48
N SER A 13 3.45 17.06 -8.35
CA SER A 13 3.60 17.39 -9.79
C SER A 13 3.21 16.28 -10.77
N LEU A 14 2.95 16.69 -12.03
CA LEU A 14 2.67 15.86 -13.22
C LEU A 14 3.69 14.72 -13.43
N ASN A 15 4.85 14.78 -12.75
CA ASN A 15 5.82 13.70 -12.60
C ASN A 15 6.02 13.44 -11.10
N ASN A 16 5.46 12.35 -10.58
CA ASN A 16 5.60 11.93 -9.18
C ASN A 16 7.08 11.88 -8.75
N SER A 17 7.48 12.63 -7.72
CA SER A 17 8.87 12.61 -7.26
C SER A 17 9.14 11.38 -6.42
N ILE A 18 10.29 10.74 -6.61
CA ILE A 18 10.70 9.56 -5.83
C ILE A 18 10.83 9.93 -4.35
N LEU A 19 10.27 9.09 -3.47
CA LEU A 19 10.46 9.18 -2.02
C LEU A 19 11.38 8.08 -1.53
N LYS A 20 12.48 8.47 -0.89
CA LYS A 20 13.42 7.57 -0.24
C LYS A 20 13.19 7.46 1.25
N ASP A 21 13.77 6.43 1.86
CA ASP A 21 13.77 6.22 3.31
C ASP A 21 12.34 6.22 3.88
N VAL A 22 11.39 5.66 3.12
CA VAL A 22 10.00 5.41 3.57
C VAL A 22 10.01 4.11 4.35
N THR A 23 9.50 4.15 5.57
CA THR A 23 9.41 2.96 6.42
C THR A 23 8.19 2.13 6.00
N VAL A 24 8.39 0.83 5.81
CA VAL A 24 7.32 -0.13 5.51
C VAL A 24 7.23 -1.11 6.67
N ASN A 25 6.22 -0.94 7.52
CA ASN A 25 5.90 -1.90 8.57
C ASN A 25 5.00 -2.99 7.99
N ILE A 26 5.31 -4.25 8.29
CA ILE A 26 4.51 -5.40 7.89
C ILE A 26 3.85 -5.97 9.13
N TYR A 27 2.52 -6.03 9.10
CA TYR A 27 1.71 -6.63 10.14
C TYR A 27 1.07 -7.91 9.64
N LYS A 28 1.10 -8.95 10.49
CA LYS A 28 0.30 -10.17 10.32
C LYS A 28 -0.84 -10.08 11.31
N TYR A 29 -2.08 -9.97 10.82
CA TYR A 29 -3.20 -9.54 11.65
C TYR A 29 -2.86 -8.20 12.35
N ASN A 30 -2.71 -8.21 13.68
CA ASN A 30 -2.37 -7.02 14.48
C ASN A 30 -0.91 -6.99 14.93
N ASP A 31 -0.14 -8.05 14.68
CA ASP A 31 1.24 -8.16 15.16
C ASP A 31 2.21 -7.64 14.10
N LYS A 32 3.05 -6.67 14.49
CA LYS A 32 4.12 -6.19 13.61
C LYS A 32 5.21 -7.26 13.53
N ILE A 33 5.39 -7.85 12.35
CA ILE A 33 6.34 -8.95 12.13
C ILE A 33 7.66 -8.49 11.50
N ALA A 34 7.67 -7.35 10.81
CA ALA A 34 8.88 -6.83 10.17
C ALA A 34 8.77 -5.33 9.90
N THR A 35 9.93 -4.71 9.69
CA THR A 35 10.05 -3.33 9.21
C THR A 35 11.15 -3.26 8.16
N PHE A 36 10.85 -2.61 7.03
CA PHE A 36 11.78 -2.34 5.93
C PHE A 36 11.85 -0.84 5.65
N GLN A 37 12.80 -0.43 4.81
CA GLN A 37 12.88 0.93 4.29
C GLN A 37 13.09 0.93 2.78
N SER A 38 12.47 1.90 2.08
CA SER A 38 12.75 2.13 0.67
C SER A 38 14.16 2.71 0.45
N ASP A 39 14.79 2.34 -0.65
CA ASP A 39 16.15 2.75 -0.97
C ASP A 39 16.25 4.21 -1.46
N GLN A 40 17.45 4.64 -1.85
CA GLN A 40 17.69 6.00 -2.37
C GLN A 40 16.96 6.31 -3.68
N LYS A 41 16.44 5.29 -4.37
CA LYS A 41 15.58 5.39 -5.57
C LYS A 41 14.11 5.11 -5.23
N GLY A 42 13.76 5.13 -3.94
CA GLY A 42 12.42 4.85 -3.43
C GLY A 42 11.94 3.43 -3.66
N LYS A 43 12.81 2.51 -4.06
CA LYS A 43 12.43 1.12 -4.33
C LYS A 43 12.38 0.32 -3.05
N PHE A 44 11.42 -0.59 -2.97
CA PHE A 44 11.34 -1.59 -1.91
C PHE A 44 11.09 -2.97 -2.50
N ALA A 45 11.53 -4.01 -1.80
CA ALA A 45 11.28 -5.39 -2.13
C ALA A 45 11.36 -6.26 -0.86
N PHE A 46 10.35 -7.07 -0.61
CA PHE A 46 10.29 -8.01 0.49
C PHE A 46 9.35 -9.17 0.16
N GLU A 47 9.29 -10.16 1.04
CA GLU A 47 8.37 -11.28 0.93
C GLU A 47 7.34 -11.23 2.05
N ILE A 48 6.09 -11.55 1.72
CA ILE A 48 5.01 -11.67 2.70
C ILE A 48 4.54 -13.11 2.81
N GLU A 49 4.08 -13.47 4.00
CA GLU A 49 3.50 -14.78 4.26
C GLU A 49 2.20 -14.98 3.48
N MET A 50 2.02 -16.18 2.94
CA MET A 50 0.76 -16.58 2.30
C MET A 50 -0.17 -17.21 3.34
N ASN A 51 -1.45 -17.40 2.99
CA ASN A 51 -2.46 -17.94 3.90
C ASN A 51 -2.64 -17.07 5.17
N SER A 52 -2.55 -15.75 5.03
CA SER A 52 -2.68 -14.80 6.14
C SER A 52 -3.38 -13.52 5.71
N TYR A 53 -3.78 -12.69 6.68
CA TYR A 53 -3.99 -11.26 6.46
C TYR A 53 -2.68 -10.53 6.71
N ILE A 54 -2.21 -9.77 5.72
CA ILE A 54 -1.00 -8.96 5.81
C ILE A 54 -1.37 -7.50 5.56
N VAL A 55 -0.98 -6.62 6.48
CA VAL A 55 -1.10 -5.17 6.28
C VAL A 55 0.28 -4.58 6.09
N LEU A 56 0.46 -3.84 5.00
CA LEU A 56 1.64 -3.02 4.78
C LEU A 56 1.31 -1.59 5.16
N GLU A 57 2.05 -1.02 6.09
CA GLU A 57 1.91 0.37 6.51
C GLU A 57 3.15 1.17 6.09
N PHE A 58 2.93 2.19 5.27
CA PHE A 58 3.94 3.09 4.75
C PHE A 58 3.96 4.37 5.60
N VAL A 59 5.11 4.66 6.19
CA VAL A 59 5.30 5.79 7.13
C VAL A 59 6.49 6.63 6.70
N LYS A 60 6.28 7.95 6.64
CA LYS A 60 7.33 8.94 6.39
C LYS A 60 6.99 10.24 7.11
N GLU A 61 7.95 10.82 7.81
CA GLU A 61 7.75 12.09 8.51
C GLU A 61 7.29 13.20 7.55
N GLY A 62 6.21 13.90 7.93
CA GLY A 62 5.58 14.94 7.11
C GLY A 62 4.66 14.40 6.00
N PHE A 63 4.32 13.11 6.03
CA PHE A 63 3.37 12.47 5.11
C PHE A 63 2.37 11.61 5.86
N PHE A 64 1.13 11.60 5.37
CA PHE A 64 0.09 10.74 5.91
C PHE A 64 0.49 9.29 5.71
N SER A 65 0.35 8.48 6.77
CA SER A 65 0.58 7.04 6.67
C SER A 65 -0.41 6.42 5.68
N LYS A 66 0.01 5.40 4.94
CA LYS A 66 -0.87 4.63 4.05
C LYS A 66 -0.81 3.15 4.37
N LYS A 67 -1.97 2.49 4.36
CA LYS A 67 -2.07 1.05 4.59
C LYS A 67 -2.52 0.31 3.34
N ILE A 68 -1.99 -0.87 3.09
CA ILE A 68 -2.43 -1.77 2.02
C ILE A 68 -2.73 -3.12 2.65
N LEU A 69 -3.90 -3.67 2.34
CA LEU A 69 -4.30 -5.00 2.81
C LEU A 69 -4.04 -6.04 1.73
N PHE A 70 -3.32 -7.09 2.08
CA PHE A 70 -3.23 -8.33 1.32
C PHE A 70 -4.02 -9.41 2.06
N ASP A 71 -5.07 -9.94 1.44
CA ASP A 71 -5.66 -11.20 1.85
C ASP A 71 -5.09 -12.32 0.98
N THR A 72 -4.18 -13.09 1.57
CA THR A 72 -3.51 -14.22 0.91
C THR A 72 -4.14 -15.57 1.24
N LYS A 73 -5.33 -15.58 1.86
CA LYS A 73 -6.10 -16.80 2.15
C LYS A 73 -7.09 -17.07 1.04
N ASN A 74 -6.93 -18.21 0.37
CA ASN A 74 -7.92 -18.70 -0.57
C ASN A 74 -7.68 -20.21 -0.76
N GLN A 75 -8.75 -21.00 -0.69
CA GLN A 75 -8.67 -22.46 -0.85
C GLN A 75 -8.20 -22.91 -2.25
N LEU A 76 -8.27 -22.03 -3.24
CA LEU A 76 -7.85 -22.28 -4.62
C LEU A 76 -6.39 -21.90 -4.88
N ILE A 77 -5.68 -21.37 -3.87
CA ILE A 77 -4.24 -21.11 -3.95
C ILE A 77 -3.48 -22.40 -3.69
N ASP A 78 -2.48 -22.67 -4.54
CA ASP A 78 -1.49 -23.70 -4.33
C ASP A 78 -0.27 -23.09 -3.65
N TYR A 79 -0.23 -23.17 -2.31
CA TYR A 79 0.81 -22.56 -1.49
C TYR A 79 2.22 -23.15 -1.69
N SER A 80 2.34 -24.27 -2.43
CA SER A 80 3.64 -24.84 -2.81
C SER A 80 4.30 -24.12 -3.99
N LYS A 81 3.54 -23.29 -4.72
CA LYS A 81 4.01 -22.58 -5.91
C LYS A 81 4.55 -21.19 -5.61
N ASN A 82 5.41 -20.75 -6.51
CA ASN A 82 5.83 -19.35 -6.60
C ASN A 82 4.84 -18.58 -7.47
N TYR A 83 4.33 -17.47 -6.95
CA TYR A 83 3.47 -16.55 -7.68
C TYR A 83 4.29 -15.41 -8.30
N ILE A 84 3.73 -14.78 -9.33
CA ILE A 84 4.33 -13.59 -9.94
C ILE A 84 4.49 -12.53 -8.83
N PRO A 85 5.66 -11.86 -8.73
CA PRO A 85 5.83 -10.78 -7.78
C PRO A 85 4.77 -9.70 -7.99
N PHE A 86 4.12 -9.27 -6.91
CA PHE A 86 3.19 -8.15 -6.96
C PHE A 86 3.98 -6.84 -6.95
N ASN A 87 3.83 -6.03 -8.00
CA ASN A 87 4.53 -4.77 -8.17
C ASN A 87 3.54 -3.61 -8.09
N PHE A 88 3.84 -2.58 -7.30
CA PHE A 88 3.00 -1.38 -7.23
C PHE A 88 3.78 -0.09 -6.96
N GLU A 89 3.16 1.03 -7.31
CA GLU A 89 3.57 2.36 -6.89
C GLU A 89 2.71 2.80 -5.70
N ILE A 90 3.35 3.34 -4.67
CA ILE A 90 2.65 3.96 -3.54
C ILE A 90 2.98 5.45 -3.48
N MET A 91 1.98 6.25 -3.84
CA MET A 91 2.04 7.70 -3.71
C MET A 91 1.68 8.11 -2.29
N MET A 92 2.61 8.75 -1.58
CA MET A 92 2.38 9.33 -0.26
C MET A 92 1.95 10.80 -0.37
N LEU A 93 0.97 11.17 0.45
CA LEU A 93 0.42 12.52 0.52
C LEU A 93 1.09 13.28 1.65
N LYS A 94 1.55 14.50 1.39
CA LYS A 94 2.17 15.32 2.44
C LYS A 94 1.14 15.83 3.41
N GLU A 95 1.49 15.78 4.68
CA GLU A 95 0.66 16.30 5.75
C GLU A 95 0.63 17.83 5.69
N VAL A 96 -0.56 18.37 5.91
CA VAL A 96 -0.76 19.80 6.11
C VAL A 96 -1.50 19.97 7.42
N LYS A 97 -0.90 20.72 8.36
CA LYS A 97 -1.48 20.93 9.70
C LYS A 97 -2.95 21.31 9.62
N GLY A 98 -3.80 20.66 10.43
CA GLY A 98 -5.24 20.96 10.51
C GLY A 98 -6.08 20.36 9.38
N ILE A 99 -5.54 19.44 8.59
CA ILE A 99 -6.34 18.54 7.74
C ILE A 99 -6.39 17.18 8.43
N ASP A 100 -7.61 16.77 8.74
CA ASP A 100 -7.91 15.44 9.26
C ASP A 100 -7.80 14.37 8.15
N SER A 101 -7.23 13.23 8.52
CA SER A 101 -6.96 12.08 7.65
C SER A 101 -7.70 10.82 8.05
N ASP A 102 -8.69 10.90 8.94
CA ASP A 102 -9.55 9.75 9.33
C ASP A 102 -10.08 8.97 8.11
N ASP A 103 -10.38 9.68 7.00
CA ASP A 103 -10.84 9.11 5.72
C ASP A 103 -9.83 8.10 5.08
N ILE A 104 -8.54 8.13 5.47
CA ILE A 104 -7.45 7.30 4.94
C ILE A 104 -6.71 6.49 6.02
N ASP A 105 -7.28 6.39 7.22
CA ASP A 105 -6.75 5.53 8.30
C ASP A 105 -6.93 4.03 8.01
N PHE A 106 -7.90 3.71 7.16
CA PHE A 106 -8.15 2.38 6.63
C PHE A 106 -7.23 2.06 5.44
N PRO A 107 -7.04 0.77 5.10
CA PRO A 107 -6.28 0.39 3.93
C PRO A 107 -6.79 1.09 2.67
N VAL A 108 -5.90 1.76 1.95
CA VAL A 108 -6.25 2.53 0.74
C VAL A 108 -6.54 1.65 -0.46
N THR A 109 -6.14 0.39 -0.40
CA THR A 109 -6.48 -0.65 -1.36
C THR A 109 -6.38 -2.03 -0.70
N MET A 110 -7.03 -3.00 -1.32
CA MET A 110 -7.03 -4.40 -0.92
C MET A 110 -6.64 -5.27 -2.12
N ILE A 111 -5.79 -6.25 -1.87
CA ILE A 111 -5.25 -7.17 -2.87
C ILE A 111 -5.61 -8.59 -2.45
N GLU A 112 -6.21 -9.31 -3.39
CA GLU A 112 -6.72 -10.67 -3.20
C GLU A 112 -6.31 -11.57 -4.36
N TYR A 113 -6.32 -12.88 -4.14
CA TYR A 113 -6.12 -13.84 -5.21
C TYR A 113 -7.37 -13.94 -6.09
N SER A 114 -7.21 -13.67 -7.38
CA SER A 114 -8.21 -13.94 -8.41
C SER A 114 -8.05 -15.37 -8.92
N PRO A 115 -9.04 -16.27 -8.71
CA PRO A 115 -8.98 -17.62 -9.23
C PRO A 115 -9.07 -17.69 -10.76
N GLU A 116 -9.72 -16.70 -11.36
CA GLU A 116 -9.89 -16.56 -12.82
C GLU A 116 -8.55 -16.25 -13.48
N GLU A 117 -7.88 -15.21 -13.00
CA GLU A 117 -6.59 -14.74 -13.53
C GLU A 117 -5.39 -15.51 -12.94
N LYS A 118 -5.63 -16.32 -11.91
CA LYS A 118 -4.64 -17.11 -11.17
C LYS A 118 -3.48 -16.26 -10.61
N GLU A 119 -3.78 -15.03 -10.23
CA GLU A 119 -2.82 -14.08 -9.68
C GLU A 119 -3.44 -13.16 -8.62
N PHE A 120 -2.61 -12.37 -7.95
CA PHE A 120 -3.07 -11.39 -6.98
C PHE A 120 -3.43 -10.08 -7.68
N LEU A 121 -4.65 -9.60 -7.47
CA LEU A 121 -5.19 -8.40 -8.08
C LEU A 121 -5.80 -7.47 -7.05
N TYR A 122 -5.93 -6.21 -7.43
CA TYR A 122 -6.69 -5.24 -6.65
C TYR A 122 -8.17 -5.63 -6.64
N VAL A 123 -8.79 -5.56 -5.46
CA VAL A 123 -10.24 -5.69 -5.35
C VAL A 123 -10.86 -4.37 -5.83
N GLU A 124 -11.40 -4.39 -7.04
CA GLU A 124 -11.84 -3.18 -7.76
C GLU A 124 -12.82 -2.34 -6.95
N LYS A 125 -13.87 -2.98 -6.40
CA LYS A 125 -14.90 -2.28 -5.62
C LYS A 125 -14.30 -1.57 -4.40
N TYR A 126 -13.53 -2.29 -3.59
CA TYR A 126 -12.88 -1.73 -2.41
C TYR A 126 -11.93 -0.58 -2.78
N THR A 127 -11.10 -0.80 -3.80
CA THR A 127 -10.10 0.17 -4.25
C THR A 127 -10.76 1.42 -4.81
N SER A 128 -11.86 1.29 -5.56
CA SER A 128 -12.64 2.42 -6.07
C SER A 128 -13.28 3.24 -4.94
N ASP A 129 -13.85 2.56 -3.94
CA ASP A 129 -14.46 3.22 -2.78
C ASP A 129 -13.40 4.02 -1.98
N MET A 130 -12.22 3.44 -1.75
CA MET A 130 -11.12 4.12 -1.05
C MET A 130 -10.44 5.21 -1.89
N ALA A 131 -10.41 5.09 -3.22
CA ALA A 131 -9.92 6.15 -4.10
C ALA A 131 -10.74 7.44 -3.95
N LYS A 132 -12.07 7.32 -3.81
CA LYS A 132 -12.96 8.47 -3.53
C LYS A 132 -12.64 9.12 -2.18
N CYS A 133 -12.30 8.34 -1.15
CA CYS A 133 -11.88 8.87 0.15
C CYS A 133 -10.56 9.64 0.02
N GLN A 134 -9.57 9.09 -0.69
CA GLN A 134 -8.31 9.77 -0.97
C GLN A 134 -8.51 11.08 -1.74
N GLU A 135 -9.40 11.09 -2.73
CA GLU A 135 -9.71 12.29 -3.51
C GLU A 135 -10.28 13.42 -2.62
N LYS A 136 -11.13 13.09 -1.64
CA LYS A 136 -11.63 14.09 -0.68
C LYS A 136 -10.50 14.73 0.12
N VAL A 137 -9.54 13.93 0.60
CA VAL A 137 -8.35 14.43 1.31
C VAL A 137 -7.51 15.31 0.39
N MET A 138 -7.29 14.88 -0.85
CA MET A 138 -6.57 15.66 -1.86
C MET A 138 -7.25 17.00 -2.16
N ASN A 139 -8.57 17.03 -2.27
CA ASN A 139 -9.35 18.26 -2.49
C ASN A 139 -9.28 19.19 -1.27
N LYS A 140 -9.27 18.66 -0.04
CA LYS A 140 -9.03 19.46 1.18
C LYS A 140 -7.63 20.07 1.17
N LEU A 141 -6.61 19.31 0.74
CA LEU A 141 -5.23 19.77 0.62
C LEU A 141 -5.10 20.88 -0.43
N ALA A 142 -5.69 20.69 -1.61
CA ALA A 142 -5.63 21.66 -2.72
C ALA A 142 -6.22 23.02 -2.37
N LYS A 143 -7.29 23.07 -1.55
CA LYS A 143 -7.94 24.34 -1.13
C LYS A 143 -7.11 25.18 -0.16
N LYS A 144 -6.06 24.61 0.42
CA LYS A 144 -5.21 25.27 1.42
C LYS A 144 -3.94 25.88 0.82
N TYR A 145 -3.65 25.53 -0.44
CA TYR A 145 -2.64 26.17 -1.28
C TYR A 145 -3.29 27.27 -2.13
#